data_AF-A0A7X5E186-F1
#
_entry.id   AF-A0A7X5E186-F1
#
_cell.length_a   1.000
_cell.length_b   1.000
_cell.length_c   1.000
_cell.angle_alpha   90.00
_cell.angle_beta   90.00
_cell.angle_gamma   90.00
#
_symmetry.space_group_name_H-M   'P 1'
#
loop_
_entity.id
_entity.type
_entity.pdbx_description
1 polymer ?
#
loop_
_entity_poly.entity_id
_entity_poly.type
_entity_poly.pdbx_seq_one_letter_code
_entity_poly.pdbx_strand_id
1 'polypeptide(L)'
;MNTTTINNLTAAVEGMSRYNWLTVTAEAEGKEPQTFHATGINTHMGNFIAFDRQCATGFYTDNAVVDIAVAGENTFAFLTASGTAYTVTGENKAGFTHRETATGSLDNPTSLIDWHRSGLTEAGEVFIVLDFNKAGQISGKDSGKIKSFVNSNLDGKPQSRQHCRTIYIKAASDKTGHFDPVVIGLYSLESETVLTGKTFFYDVSFSEAESDIIRAMLKAVEEESNIPLF
;
A
#
# COMPACT_ATOMS: atom_id res chain seq x y z
N MET A 1 12.36 -25.95 -15.49
CA MET A 1 13.35 -25.22 -14.67
C MET A 1 13.95 -26.22 -13.69
N ASN A 2 15.26 -26.17 -13.42
CA ASN A 2 15.86 -27.13 -12.49
C ASN A 2 15.46 -26.78 -11.04
N THR A 3 15.49 -27.76 -10.14
CA THR A 3 15.11 -27.60 -8.73
C THR A 3 15.96 -26.55 -8.01
N THR A 4 17.22 -26.38 -8.41
CA THR A 4 18.14 -25.40 -7.84
C THR A 4 17.68 -23.96 -8.08
N THR A 5 17.27 -23.61 -9.29
CA THR A 5 16.77 -22.25 -9.61
C THR A 5 15.48 -21.93 -8.84
N ILE A 6 14.58 -22.91 -8.66
CA ILE A 6 13.34 -22.72 -7.88
C ILE A 6 13.68 -22.46 -6.41
N ASN A 7 14.59 -23.26 -5.82
CA ASN A 7 15.00 -23.06 -4.43
C ASN A 7 15.69 -21.69 -4.23
N ASN A 8 16.53 -21.28 -5.18
CA ASN A 8 17.18 -19.97 -5.14
C ASN A 8 16.16 -18.82 -5.28
N LEU A 9 15.11 -19.01 -6.10
CA LEU A 9 14.02 -18.04 -6.22
C LEU A 9 13.28 -17.86 -4.90
N THR A 10 12.88 -18.97 -4.27
CA THR A 10 12.21 -18.92 -2.97
C THR A 10 13.08 -18.21 -1.93
N ALA A 11 14.37 -18.54 -1.84
CA ALA A 11 15.28 -17.92 -0.89
C ALA A 11 15.50 -16.42 -1.16
N ALA A 12 15.60 -16.01 -2.43
CA ALA A 12 15.73 -14.60 -2.79
C ALA A 12 14.45 -13.81 -2.47
N VAL A 13 13.27 -14.39 -2.76
CA VAL A 13 11.97 -13.78 -2.41
C VAL A 13 11.81 -13.66 -0.90
N GLU A 14 12.14 -14.70 -0.12
CA GLU A 14 12.13 -14.66 1.35
C GLU A 14 13.13 -13.62 1.90
N GLY A 15 14.31 -13.53 1.28
CA GLY A 15 15.29 -12.51 1.60
C GLY A 15 14.76 -11.09 1.38
N MET A 16 13.98 -10.87 0.34
CA MET A 16 13.38 -9.57 0.02
C MET A 16 12.08 -9.28 0.78
N SER A 17 11.38 -10.31 1.23
CA SER A 17 10.12 -10.16 1.98
C SER A 17 10.32 -9.61 3.38
N ARG A 18 11.57 -9.37 3.83
CA ARG A 18 11.92 -8.67 5.10
C ARG A 18 11.81 -7.15 5.02
N TYR A 19 11.63 -6.61 3.82
CA TYR A 19 11.51 -5.18 3.55
C TYR A 19 10.05 -4.80 3.37
N ASN A 20 9.65 -3.67 3.94
CA ASN A 20 8.27 -3.17 3.82
C ASN A 20 8.03 -2.33 2.54
N TRP A 21 9.10 -2.02 1.81
CA TRP A 21 9.06 -1.26 0.57
C TRP A 21 10.12 -1.76 -0.41
N LEU A 22 9.74 -1.89 -1.67
CA LEU A 22 10.59 -2.40 -2.75
C LEU A 22 10.57 -1.44 -3.92
N THR A 23 11.76 -1.08 -4.40
CA THR A 23 11.95 -0.38 -5.67
C THR A 23 12.39 -1.39 -6.71
N VAL A 24 11.64 -1.48 -7.80
CA VAL A 24 11.87 -2.44 -8.88
C VAL A 24 12.19 -1.67 -10.15
N THR A 25 13.35 -1.95 -10.74
CA THR A 25 13.72 -1.46 -12.07
C THR A 25 13.73 -2.63 -13.04
N ALA A 26 12.90 -2.55 -14.07
CA ALA A 26 12.78 -3.53 -15.14
C ALA A 26 13.50 -3.02 -16.39
N GLU A 27 14.49 -3.76 -16.85
CA GLU A 27 15.33 -3.43 -18.01
C GLU A 27 15.22 -4.54 -19.05
N ALA A 28 14.88 -4.18 -20.28
CA ALA A 28 14.79 -5.10 -21.41
C ALA A 28 15.49 -4.49 -22.62
N GLU A 29 16.12 -5.33 -23.43
CA GLU A 29 16.87 -4.88 -24.60
C GLU A 29 16.00 -4.01 -25.53
N GLY A 30 16.51 -2.84 -25.91
CA GLY A 30 15.83 -1.90 -26.80
C GLY A 30 14.62 -1.17 -26.18
N LYS A 31 14.44 -1.23 -24.86
CA LYS A 31 13.40 -0.48 -24.14
C LYS A 31 14.01 0.40 -23.06
N GLU A 32 13.39 1.55 -22.82
CA GLU A 32 13.71 2.39 -21.67
C GLU A 32 13.41 1.63 -20.36
N PRO A 33 14.31 1.70 -19.36
CA PRO A 33 14.08 1.12 -18.04
C PRO A 33 12.78 1.64 -17.41
N GLN A 34 12.04 0.72 -16.78
CA GLN A 34 10.83 1.07 -16.04
C GLN A 34 11.03 0.86 -14.56
N THR A 35 10.87 1.93 -13.77
CA THR A 35 10.92 1.86 -12.31
C THR A 35 9.51 1.92 -11.73
N PHE A 36 9.22 1.05 -10.78
CA PHE A 36 7.99 1.06 -10.00
C PHE A 36 8.23 0.58 -8.57
N HIS A 37 7.25 0.79 -7.70
CA HIS A 37 7.34 0.35 -6.31
C HIS A 37 6.35 -0.77 -5.98
N ALA A 38 6.67 -1.49 -4.91
CA ALA A 38 5.85 -2.55 -4.36
C ALA A 38 5.96 -2.58 -2.82
N THR A 39 4.90 -3.02 -2.17
CA THR A 39 4.83 -3.20 -0.70
C THR A 39 4.99 -4.67 -0.30
N GLY A 40 5.28 -5.55 -1.26
CA GLY A 40 5.50 -6.97 -1.02
C GLY A 40 5.98 -7.70 -2.27
N ILE A 41 6.54 -8.88 -2.06
CA ILE A 41 7.06 -9.76 -3.11
C ILE A 41 6.69 -11.20 -2.78
N ASN A 42 6.31 -11.98 -3.79
CA ASN A 42 5.99 -13.40 -3.65
C ASN A 42 6.41 -14.17 -4.90
N THR A 43 6.60 -15.48 -4.74
CA THR A 43 6.61 -16.39 -5.89
C THR A 43 5.20 -16.58 -6.44
N HIS A 44 5.07 -16.63 -7.75
CA HIS A 44 3.82 -16.93 -8.44
C HIS A 44 4.01 -18.10 -9.41
N MET A 45 3.07 -19.05 -9.39
CA MET A 45 3.12 -20.28 -10.23
C MET A 45 4.46 -21.04 -10.16
N GLY A 46 5.22 -20.88 -9.07
CA GLY A 46 6.50 -21.55 -8.81
C GLY A 46 7.74 -20.95 -9.48
N ASN A 47 7.59 -20.12 -10.52
CA ASN A 47 8.73 -19.58 -11.27
C ASN A 47 8.56 -18.15 -11.81
N PHE A 48 7.48 -17.46 -11.45
CA PHE A 48 7.29 -16.03 -11.68
C PHE A 48 7.43 -15.28 -10.37
N ILE A 49 7.59 -13.97 -10.44
CA ILE A 49 7.51 -13.08 -9.27
C ILE A 49 6.23 -12.25 -9.38
N ALA A 50 5.51 -12.16 -8.27
CA ALA A 50 4.43 -11.21 -8.06
C ALA A 50 4.89 -10.13 -7.07
N PHE A 51 4.82 -8.88 -7.52
CA PHE A 51 5.05 -7.69 -6.71
C PHE A 51 3.70 -7.14 -6.26
N ASP A 52 3.45 -7.19 -4.96
CA ASP A 52 2.22 -6.69 -4.38
C ASP A 52 2.28 -5.17 -4.25
N ARG A 53 1.18 -4.50 -4.57
CA ARG A 53 1.00 -3.08 -4.33
C ARG A 53 -0.22 -2.89 -3.44
N GLN A 54 -0.03 -2.28 -2.27
CA GLN A 54 -1.14 -1.99 -1.35
C GLN A 54 -2.26 -1.26 -2.09
N CYS A 55 -3.50 -1.73 -1.92
CA CYS A 55 -4.74 -1.19 -2.51
C CYS A 55 -4.71 -0.95 -4.04
N ALA A 56 -3.85 -1.67 -4.77
CA ALA A 56 -3.68 -1.52 -6.22
C ALA A 56 -3.52 -2.87 -6.92
N THR A 57 -3.48 -2.85 -8.25
CA THR A 57 -3.14 -4.03 -9.04
C THR A 57 -1.64 -4.27 -8.92
N GLY A 58 -1.27 -5.46 -8.44
CA GLY A 58 0.12 -5.90 -8.38
C GLY A 58 0.74 -6.05 -9.77
N PHE A 59 2.05 -6.25 -9.79
CA PHE A 59 2.83 -6.40 -11.01
C PHE A 59 3.42 -7.80 -11.08
N TYR A 60 3.45 -8.41 -12.25
CA TYR A 60 4.03 -9.74 -12.46
C TYR A 60 5.22 -9.61 -13.40
N THR A 61 6.24 -10.44 -13.19
CA THR A 61 7.29 -10.58 -14.19
C THR A 61 6.69 -11.03 -15.52
N ASP A 62 7.25 -10.51 -16.61
CA ASP A 62 6.76 -10.77 -17.97
C ASP A 62 6.95 -12.22 -18.42
N ASN A 63 7.89 -12.94 -17.79
CA ASN A 63 8.12 -14.35 -18.01
C ASN A 63 8.66 -15.03 -16.74
N ALA A 64 8.91 -16.34 -16.83
CA ALA A 64 9.52 -17.13 -15.77
C ALA A 64 10.96 -16.67 -15.52
N VAL A 65 11.36 -16.63 -14.25
CA VAL A 65 12.71 -16.27 -13.80
C VAL A 65 13.67 -17.41 -14.10
N VAL A 66 14.66 -17.19 -14.96
CA VAL A 66 15.64 -18.21 -15.37
C VAL A 66 16.97 -18.10 -14.64
N ASP A 67 17.31 -16.92 -14.12
CA ASP A 67 18.54 -16.69 -13.38
C ASP A 67 18.36 -15.61 -12.29
N ILE A 68 19.18 -15.69 -11.25
CA ILE A 68 19.12 -14.83 -10.07
C ILE A 68 20.53 -14.48 -9.63
N ALA A 69 20.79 -13.18 -9.49
CA ALA A 69 22.06 -12.67 -9.00
C ALA A 69 21.87 -11.79 -7.76
N VAL A 70 22.80 -11.89 -6.81
CA VAL A 70 22.93 -10.90 -5.74
C VAL A 70 23.59 -9.67 -6.35
N ALA A 71 22.91 -8.53 -6.29
CA ALA A 71 23.40 -7.26 -6.83
C ALA A 71 23.84 -6.28 -5.73
N GLY A 72 23.49 -6.56 -4.47
CA GLY A 72 23.86 -5.78 -3.29
C GLY A 72 23.35 -6.41 -2.01
N GLU A 73 23.58 -5.76 -0.86
CA GLU A 73 23.16 -6.26 0.46
C GLU A 73 21.63 -6.42 0.59
N ASN A 74 20.89 -5.48 0.02
CA ASN A 74 19.44 -5.41 -0.03
C ASN A 74 18.89 -5.46 -1.46
N THR A 75 19.67 -5.99 -2.41
CA THR A 75 19.33 -5.95 -3.83
C THR A 75 19.57 -7.31 -4.51
N PHE A 76 18.54 -7.77 -5.23
CA PHE A 76 18.61 -8.93 -6.11
C PHE A 76 18.24 -8.55 -7.54
N ALA A 77 18.89 -9.18 -8.51
CA ALA A 77 18.51 -9.12 -9.91
C ALA A 77 17.90 -10.45 -10.34
N PHE A 78 16.73 -10.41 -10.99
CA PHE A 78 16.01 -11.56 -11.51
C PHE A 78 15.93 -11.46 -13.04
N LEU A 79 16.57 -12.39 -13.75
CA LEU A 79 16.50 -12.45 -15.21
C LEU A 79 15.35 -13.36 -15.63
N THR A 80 14.48 -12.90 -16.53
CA THR A 80 13.38 -13.70 -17.05
C THR A 80 13.72 -14.32 -18.41
N ALA A 81 12.98 -15.36 -18.80
CA ALA A 81 13.16 -16.06 -20.08
C ALA A 81 12.93 -15.16 -21.32
N SER A 82 12.28 -14.01 -21.16
CA SER A 82 12.13 -12.99 -22.21
C SER A 82 13.35 -12.06 -22.33
N GLY A 83 14.35 -12.21 -21.46
CA GLY A 83 15.53 -11.36 -21.42
C GLY A 83 15.36 -10.08 -20.59
N THR A 84 14.26 -9.93 -19.85
CA THR A 84 14.06 -8.77 -18.96
C THR A 84 14.76 -9.01 -17.63
N ALA A 85 15.61 -8.07 -17.21
CA ALA A 85 16.21 -8.05 -15.89
C ALA A 85 15.36 -7.18 -14.94
N TYR A 86 14.92 -7.77 -13.84
CA TYR A 86 14.24 -7.06 -12.75
C TYR A 86 15.22 -6.90 -11.58
N THR A 87 15.74 -5.69 -11.39
CA THR A 87 16.56 -5.35 -10.23
C THR A 87 15.65 -4.83 -9.11
N VAL A 88 15.64 -5.52 -7.98
CA VAL A 88 14.77 -5.26 -6.84
C VAL A 88 15.63 -4.85 -5.66
N THR A 89 15.45 -3.62 -5.17
CA THR A 89 16.09 -3.09 -3.96
C THR A 89 15.05 -2.93 -2.87
N GLY A 90 15.35 -3.45 -1.68
CA GLY A 90 14.45 -3.40 -0.52
C GLY A 90 14.87 -2.37 0.52
N GLU A 91 13.90 -1.65 1.06
CA GLU A 91 14.09 -0.69 2.13
C GLU A 91 12.99 -0.80 3.19
N ASN A 92 13.27 -0.27 4.39
CA ASN A 92 12.28 -0.16 5.45
C ASN A 92 11.87 1.30 5.60
N LYS A 93 10.80 1.67 4.91
CA LYS A 93 10.22 3.00 4.94
C LYS A 93 9.59 3.26 6.32
N ALA A 94 9.85 4.42 6.90
CA ALA A 94 9.25 4.82 8.17
C ALA A 94 7.71 4.90 8.07
N GLY A 95 7.03 4.54 9.16
CA GLY A 95 5.57 4.49 9.25
C GLY A 95 4.93 3.24 8.63
N PHE A 96 5.67 2.46 7.82
CA PHE A 96 5.14 1.22 7.25
C PHE A 96 5.37 0.02 8.16
N THR A 97 4.30 -0.68 8.47
CA THR A 97 4.41 -1.97 9.15
C THR A 97 4.77 -3.08 8.16
N HIS A 98 5.57 -4.02 8.65
CA HIS A 98 5.90 -5.22 7.91
C HIS A 98 4.67 -6.13 7.77
N ARG A 99 4.30 -6.52 6.55
CA ARG A 99 3.08 -7.33 6.32
C ARG A 99 3.11 -8.71 7.01
N GLU A 100 4.28 -9.23 7.34
CA GLU A 100 4.41 -10.53 8.04
C GLU A 100 4.18 -10.40 9.56
N THR A 101 4.07 -9.18 10.10
CA THR A 101 3.85 -8.93 11.53
C THR A 101 2.62 -8.05 11.72
N ALA A 102 1.48 -8.67 12.02
CA ALA A 102 0.26 -7.92 12.30
C ALA A 102 0.42 -7.08 13.59
N THR A 103 0.21 -5.78 13.48
CA THR A 103 0.18 -4.82 14.60
C THR A 103 -1.19 -4.16 14.77
N GLY A 104 -2.13 -4.50 13.90
CA GLY A 104 -3.52 -4.06 13.89
C GLY A 104 -4.43 -5.10 13.23
N SER A 105 -5.68 -4.71 12.95
CA SER A 105 -6.70 -5.59 12.37
C SER A 105 -7.68 -4.82 11.49
N LEU A 106 -8.20 -5.49 10.45
CA LEU A 106 -9.31 -4.97 9.64
C LEU A 106 -10.60 -4.79 10.47
N ASP A 107 -10.78 -5.57 11.53
CA ASP A 107 -11.93 -5.47 12.44
C ASP A 107 -11.80 -4.31 13.45
N ASN A 108 -10.60 -3.71 13.54
CA ASN A 108 -10.35 -2.52 14.34
C ASN A 108 -9.66 -1.45 13.49
N PRO A 109 -10.39 -0.69 12.66
CA PRO A 109 -9.80 0.26 11.72
C PRO A 109 -8.90 1.33 12.37
N THR A 110 -9.15 1.71 13.62
CA THR A 110 -8.29 2.64 14.37
C THR A 110 -6.87 2.10 14.55
N SER A 111 -6.70 0.79 14.66
CA SER A 111 -5.36 0.17 14.73
C SER A 111 -4.57 0.27 13.42
N LEU A 112 -5.24 0.58 12.31
CA LEU A 112 -4.63 0.73 10.99
C LEU A 112 -4.13 2.15 10.72
N ILE A 113 -4.36 3.11 11.62
CA ILE A 113 -3.90 4.49 11.45
C ILE A 113 -2.38 4.51 11.32
N ASP A 114 -1.88 5.04 10.21
CA ASP A 114 -0.47 5.36 10.03
C ASP A 114 -0.17 6.67 10.77
N TRP A 115 0.29 6.55 12.02
CA TRP A 115 0.64 7.68 12.88
C TRP A 115 1.81 8.52 12.36
N HIS A 116 2.61 8.00 11.42
CA HIS A 116 3.68 8.79 10.79
C HIS A 116 3.11 9.80 9.78
N ARG A 117 1.98 9.49 9.15
CA ARG A 117 1.36 10.31 8.09
C ARG A 117 0.04 10.96 8.49
N SER A 118 -0.49 10.59 9.66
CA SER A 118 -1.73 11.13 10.22
C SER A 118 -1.42 12.24 11.22
N GLY A 119 -2.30 13.23 11.29
CA GLY A 119 -2.15 14.36 12.20
C GLY A 119 -3.04 15.53 11.80
N LEU A 120 -2.68 16.72 12.26
CA LEU A 120 -3.30 17.96 11.81
C LEU A 120 -2.59 18.47 10.55
N THR A 121 -3.36 18.88 9.55
CA THR A 121 -2.83 19.65 8.42
C THR A 121 -2.40 21.05 8.89
N GLU A 122 -1.69 21.79 8.03
CA GLU A 122 -1.35 23.20 8.30
C GLU A 122 -2.58 24.08 8.57
N ALA A 123 -3.75 23.70 8.01
CA ALA A 123 -5.02 24.38 8.24
C ALA A 123 -5.73 23.95 9.54
N GLY A 124 -5.13 23.04 10.33
CA GLY A 124 -5.72 22.48 11.54
C GLY A 124 -6.79 21.42 11.29
N GLU A 125 -6.90 20.89 10.06
CA GLU A 125 -7.84 19.81 9.76
C GLU A 125 -7.26 18.46 10.16
N VAL A 126 -8.07 17.59 10.77
CA VAL A 126 -7.65 16.21 11.07
C VAL A 126 -7.53 15.42 9.77
N PHE A 127 -6.36 14.81 9.56
CA PHE A 127 -6.02 13.99 8.40
C PHE A 127 -5.49 12.63 8.85
N ILE A 128 -6.07 11.57 8.30
CA ILE A 128 -5.75 10.17 8.63
C ILE A 128 -5.29 9.47 7.37
N VAL A 129 -4.17 8.77 7.44
CA VAL A 129 -3.73 7.79 6.44
C VAL A 129 -3.82 6.41 7.05
N LEU A 130 -4.35 5.44 6.31
CA LEU A 130 -4.41 4.05 6.77
C LEU A 130 -3.22 3.24 6.23
N ASP A 131 -2.57 2.45 7.07
CA ASP A 131 -1.62 1.42 6.65
C ASP A 131 -2.28 0.04 6.76
N PHE A 132 -2.72 -0.50 5.63
CA PHE A 132 -3.34 -1.84 5.59
C PHE A 132 -2.34 -2.96 5.88
N ASN A 133 -1.02 -2.73 5.80
CA ASN A 133 -0.04 -3.75 6.17
C ASN A 133 -0.05 -4.02 7.68
N LYS A 134 -0.60 -3.12 8.51
CA LYS A 134 -0.80 -3.36 9.94
C LYS A 134 -1.71 -4.54 10.22
N ALA A 135 -2.63 -4.87 9.31
CA ALA A 135 -3.46 -6.07 9.41
C ALA A 135 -2.69 -7.37 9.14
N GLY A 136 -1.39 -7.30 8.84
CA GLY A 136 -0.57 -8.44 8.46
C GLY A 136 -0.87 -8.92 7.03
N GLN A 137 -0.71 -10.22 6.80
CA GLN A 137 -0.96 -10.84 5.50
C GLN A 137 -2.47 -10.90 5.22
N ILE A 138 -2.98 -9.93 4.46
CA ILE A 138 -4.38 -9.89 4.04
C ILE A 138 -4.62 -10.97 2.96
N SER A 139 -5.72 -11.71 3.11
CA SER A 139 -6.11 -12.72 2.12
C SER A 139 -6.30 -12.10 0.73
N GLY A 140 -5.99 -12.85 -0.34
CA GLY A 140 -6.21 -12.37 -1.71
C GLY A 140 -7.68 -11.98 -1.99
N LYS A 141 -8.63 -12.62 -1.30
CA LYS A 141 -10.06 -12.28 -1.37
C LYS A 141 -10.33 -10.90 -0.79
N ASP A 142 -9.81 -10.59 0.40
CA ASP A 142 -10.07 -9.32 1.08
C ASP A 142 -9.28 -8.18 0.44
N SER A 143 -8.04 -8.43 0.02
CA SER A 143 -7.28 -7.50 -0.82
C SER A 143 -8.04 -7.18 -2.12
N GLY A 144 -8.66 -8.18 -2.75
CA GLY A 144 -9.54 -8.01 -3.90
C GLY A 144 -10.75 -7.11 -3.63
N LYS A 145 -11.42 -7.28 -2.48
CA LYS A 145 -12.55 -6.42 -2.06
C LYS A 145 -12.10 -4.98 -1.82
N ILE A 146 -11.01 -4.78 -1.08
CA ILE A 146 -10.44 -3.45 -0.79
C ILE A 146 -10.10 -2.74 -2.09
N LYS A 147 -9.39 -3.41 -3.00
CA LYS A 147 -9.06 -2.88 -4.33
C LYS A 147 -10.30 -2.54 -5.14
N SER A 148 -11.33 -3.40 -5.10
CA SER A 148 -12.59 -3.14 -5.80
C SER A 148 -13.28 -1.89 -5.25
N PHE A 149 -13.33 -1.74 -3.92
CA PHE A 149 -13.87 -0.56 -3.27
C PHE A 149 -13.11 0.72 -3.69
N VAL A 150 -11.78 0.70 -3.59
CA VAL A 150 -10.90 1.80 -3.98
C VAL A 150 -11.10 2.20 -5.45
N ASN A 151 -11.17 1.22 -6.35
CA ASN A 151 -11.31 1.50 -7.77
C ASN A 151 -12.68 2.07 -8.14
N SER A 152 -13.76 1.58 -7.52
CA SER A 152 -15.13 1.96 -7.85
C SER A 152 -15.61 3.20 -7.11
N ASN A 153 -15.26 3.34 -5.83
CA ASN A 153 -15.79 4.41 -4.98
C ASN A 153 -14.85 5.60 -4.89
N LEU A 154 -13.53 5.40 -4.99
CA LEU A 154 -12.52 6.47 -4.82
C LEU A 154 -11.80 6.85 -6.12
N ASP A 155 -12.36 6.47 -7.27
CA ASP A 155 -11.83 6.73 -8.62
C ASP A 155 -10.41 6.19 -8.85
N GLY A 156 -10.07 5.08 -8.20
CA GLY A 156 -8.75 4.45 -8.29
C GLY A 156 -8.48 3.69 -9.58
N LYS A 157 -9.48 3.46 -10.44
CA LYS A 157 -9.33 2.54 -11.59
C LYS A 157 -8.22 2.88 -12.61
N PRO A 158 -7.95 4.15 -12.99
CA PRO A 158 -6.97 4.46 -14.04
C PRO A 158 -5.58 3.86 -13.79
N GLN A 159 -4.92 3.39 -14.86
CA GLN A 159 -3.60 2.73 -14.77
C GLN A 159 -2.53 3.63 -14.12
N SER A 160 -2.57 4.94 -14.40
CA SER A 160 -1.69 5.93 -13.75
C SER A 160 -1.84 5.98 -12.22
N ARG A 161 -2.96 5.49 -11.68
CA ARG A 161 -3.22 5.39 -10.25
C ARG A 161 -2.90 4.01 -9.67
N GLN A 162 -2.56 2.99 -10.47
CA GLN A 162 -2.29 1.62 -9.99
C GLN A 162 -0.86 1.44 -9.40
N HIS A 163 -0.40 2.44 -8.68
CA HIS A 163 0.85 2.47 -7.92
C HIS A 163 0.57 2.19 -6.43
N CYS A 164 1.60 2.06 -5.59
CA CYS A 164 1.39 1.81 -4.15
C CYS A 164 0.60 2.96 -3.53
N ARG A 165 -0.58 2.65 -2.98
CA ARG A 165 -1.52 3.67 -2.48
C ARG A 165 -2.36 3.13 -1.33
N THR A 166 -3.02 4.02 -0.64
CA THR A 166 -3.93 3.67 0.45
C THR A 166 -5.11 4.64 0.53
N ILE A 167 -5.98 4.45 1.52
CA ILE A 167 -7.11 5.31 1.82
C ILE A 167 -6.65 6.36 2.82
N TYR A 168 -7.05 7.61 2.58
CA TYR A 168 -7.02 8.66 3.61
C TYR A 168 -8.44 9.10 3.96
N ILE A 169 -8.58 9.64 5.17
CA ILE A 169 -9.81 10.22 5.70
C ILE A 169 -9.47 11.61 6.24
N LYS A 170 -10.28 12.60 5.93
CA LYS A 170 -10.11 13.97 6.42
C LYS A 170 -11.45 14.53 6.91
N ALA A 171 -11.42 15.23 8.04
CA ALA A 171 -12.56 16.05 8.42
C ALA A 171 -12.86 17.06 7.31
N ALA A 172 -14.13 17.22 6.94
CA ALA A 172 -14.52 18.22 5.97
C ALA A 172 -14.61 19.60 6.63
N SER A 173 -14.05 20.63 5.97
CA SER A 173 -14.04 22.01 6.47
C SER A 173 -15.40 22.71 6.34
N ASP A 174 -16.27 22.21 5.46
CA ASP A 174 -17.58 22.77 5.11
C ASP A 174 -18.72 22.08 5.88
N LYS A 175 -18.65 22.10 7.21
CA LYS A 175 -19.76 21.61 8.06
C LYS A 175 -21.04 22.40 7.76
N THR A 176 -21.93 21.81 6.98
CA THR A 176 -23.28 22.35 6.80
C THR A 176 -24.13 21.95 8.00
N GLY A 177 -24.99 22.83 8.50
CA GLY A 177 -25.76 22.58 9.73
C GLY A 177 -26.82 21.46 9.65
N HIS A 178 -26.83 20.65 8.60
CA HIS A 178 -27.78 19.54 8.42
C HIS A 178 -27.11 18.17 8.24
N PHE A 179 -25.85 18.12 7.79
CA PHE A 179 -25.10 16.86 7.65
C PHE A 179 -23.63 17.12 7.93
N ASP A 180 -23.03 16.28 8.79
CA ASP A 180 -21.59 16.28 9.03
C ASP A 180 -20.87 15.59 7.85
N PRO A 181 -20.04 16.31 7.07
CA PRO A 181 -19.33 15.71 5.96
C PRO A 181 -17.98 15.12 6.39
N VAL A 182 -17.49 14.16 5.61
CA VAL A 182 -16.14 13.59 5.72
C VAL A 182 -15.57 13.40 4.32
N VAL A 183 -14.29 13.72 4.13
CA VAL A 183 -13.61 13.45 2.88
C VAL A 183 -12.88 12.12 2.98
N ILE A 184 -13.15 11.20 2.05
CA ILE A 184 -12.42 9.94 1.92
C ILE A 184 -11.82 9.89 0.52
N GLY A 185 -10.56 9.48 0.43
CA GLY A 185 -9.84 9.53 -0.84
C GLY A 185 -8.66 8.59 -0.91
N LEU A 186 -7.92 8.68 -2.00
CA LEU A 186 -6.71 7.90 -2.22
C LEU A 186 -5.47 8.74 -1.94
N TYR A 187 -4.53 8.13 -1.25
CA TYR A 187 -3.23 8.69 -0.93
C TYR A 187 -2.13 7.86 -1.61
N SER A 188 -1.25 8.52 -2.34
CA SER A 188 -0.09 7.91 -2.97
C SER A 188 0.98 7.66 -1.92
N LEU A 189 1.36 6.41 -1.75
CA LEU A 189 2.45 6.04 -0.85
C LEU A 189 3.82 6.30 -1.49
N GLU A 190 3.86 6.43 -2.82
CA GLU A 190 5.09 6.69 -3.58
C GLU A 190 5.44 8.19 -3.55
N SER A 191 4.48 9.06 -3.86
CA SER A 191 4.69 10.52 -3.91
C SER A 191 4.31 11.24 -2.62
N GLU A 192 3.76 10.54 -1.64
CA GLU A 192 3.30 11.08 -0.35
C GLU A 192 2.29 12.23 -0.48
N THR A 193 1.37 12.09 -1.44
CA THR A 193 0.36 13.11 -1.77
C THR A 193 -1.03 12.50 -1.96
N VAL A 194 -2.07 13.32 -1.75
CA VAL A 194 -3.45 12.96 -2.08
C VAL A 194 -3.62 12.86 -3.60
N LEU A 195 -4.36 11.84 -4.05
CA LEU A 195 -4.62 11.56 -5.47
C LEU A 195 -6.05 11.92 -5.87
N THR A 196 -7.01 11.56 -5.02
CA THR A 196 -8.44 11.77 -5.22
C THR A 196 -9.08 12.04 -3.87
N GLY A 197 -10.19 12.75 -3.83
CA GLY A 197 -10.97 12.96 -2.62
C GLY A 197 -12.44 13.12 -2.96
N LYS A 198 -13.31 12.45 -2.20
CA LYS A 198 -14.76 12.59 -2.32
C LYS A 198 -15.36 12.91 -0.97
N THR A 199 -16.33 13.81 -0.98
CA THR A 199 -17.13 14.13 0.20
C THR A 199 -18.24 13.10 0.36
N PHE A 200 -18.32 12.54 1.56
CA PHE A 200 -19.39 11.67 2.03
C PHE A 200 -20.10 12.36 3.19
N PHE A 201 -21.34 11.98 3.43
CA PHE A 201 -22.13 12.46 4.57
C PHE A 201 -22.45 11.28 5.47
N TYR A 202 -22.19 11.40 6.77
CA TYR A 202 -22.34 10.29 7.72
C TYR A 202 -23.71 9.63 7.63
N ASP A 203 -24.77 10.43 7.72
CA ASP A 203 -26.16 9.95 7.79
C ASP A 203 -26.69 9.37 6.47
N VAL A 204 -25.93 9.51 5.37
CA VAL A 204 -26.35 9.07 4.03
C VAL A 204 -25.49 7.92 3.52
N SER A 205 -24.19 7.97 3.80
CA SER A 205 -23.19 7.12 3.14
C SER A 205 -22.80 5.89 3.96
N PHE A 206 -23.08 5.91 5.26
CA PHE A 206 -22.61 4.89 6.20
C PHE A 206 -23.74 4.48 7.13
N SER A 207 -23.65 3.27 7.66
CA SER A 207 -24.41 2.89 8.84
C SER A 207 -23.95 3.69 10.06
N GLU A 208 -24.74 3.68 11.13
CA GLU A 208 -24.39 4.32 12.40
C GLU A 208 -23.07 3.76 12.95
N ALA A 209 -22.90 2.44 12.95
CA ALA A 209 -21.68 1.78 13.42
C ALA A 209 -20.44 2.17 12.60
N GLU A 210 -20.55 2.26 11.27
CA GLU A 210 -19.45 2.72 10.41
C GLU A 210 -19.12 4.20 10.64
N SER A 211 -20.15 5.03 10.84
CA SER A 211 -19.98 6.45 11.17
C SER A 211 -19.24 6.64 12.49
N ASP A 212 -19.60 5.86 13.51
CA ASP A 212 -18.95 5.90 14.82
C ASP A 212 -17.48 5.49 14.75
N ILE A 213 -17.14 4.48 13.94
CA ILE A 213 -15.75 4.07 13.70
C ILE A 213 -14.95 5.23 13.08
N ILE A 214 -15.47 5.87 12.04
CA ILE A 214 -14.78 6.98 11.37
C ILE A 214 -14.61 8.17 12.32
N ARG A 215 -15.66 8.52 13.07
CA ARG A 215 -15.60 9.58 14.09
C ARG A 215 -14.57 9.27 15.18
N ALA A 216 -14.52 8.02 15.64
CA ALA A 216 -13.54 7.57 16.63
C ALA A 216 -12.11 7.68 16.11
N MET A 217 -11.86 7.32 14.84
CA MET A 217 -10.54 7.50 14.22
C MET A 217 -10.13 8.98 14.13
N LEU A 218 -11.04 9.87 13.69
CA LEU A 218 -10.78 11.31 13.63
C LEU A 218 -10.47 11.88 15.01
N LYS A 219 -11.27 11.51 16.01
CA LYS A 219 -11.06 11.93 17.40
C LYS A 219 -9.73 11.44 17.95
N ALA A 220 -9.34 10.19 17.68
CA ALA A 220 -8.07 9.64 18.15
C ALA A 220 -6.87 10.42 17.59
N VAL A 221 -6.90 10.80 16.30
CA VAL A 221 -5.84 11.62 15.69
C VAL A 221 -5.82 13.04 16.24
N GLU A 222 -6.98 13.65 16.46
CA GLU A 222 -7.10 14.97 17.08
C GLU A 222 -6.52 14.98 18.49
N GLU A 223 -6.83 13.98 19.31
CA GLU A 223 -6.33 13.86 20.69
C GLU A 223 -4.81 13.64 20.72
N GLU A 224 -4.28 12.73 19.91
CA GLU A 224 -2.83 12.45 19.82
C GLU A 224 -2.05 13.69 19.36
N SER A 225 -2.60 14.45 18.40
CA SER A 225 -1.95 15.66 17.86
C SER A 225 -1.93 16.83 18.85
N ASN A 226 -2.77 16.80 19.88
CA ASN A 226 -2.85 17.83 20.93
C ASN A 226 -1.97 17.52 22.15
N ILE A 227 -1.25 16.38 22.15
CA ILE A 227 -0.28 16.05 23.21
C ILE A 227 0.97 16.91 22.98
N PRO A 228 1.40 17.75 23.96
CA PRO A 228 2.62 18.53 23.82
C PRO A 228 3.83 17.59 23.60
N LEU A 229 4.61 17.83 22.55
CA LEU A 229 5.92 17.20 22.40
C LEU A 229 6.84 17.77 23.50
N PHE A 230 7.15 16.95 24.50
CA PHE A 230 8.04 17.29 25.62
C PHE A 230 9.50 17.47 25.17
#